data_AF-A0A529SMF7-F1
#
_entry.id   AF-A0A529SMF7-F1
#
_cell.length_a   1.000
_cell.length_b   1.000
_cell.length_c   1.000
_cell.angle_alpha   90.00
_cell.angle_beta   90.00
_cell.angle_gamma   90.00
#
_symmetry.space_group_name_H-M   'P 1'
#
loop_
_entity.id
_entity.type
_entity.pdbx_description
1 polymer ?
#
loop_
_entity_poly.entity_id
_entity_poly.type
_entity_poly.pdbx_seq_one_letter_code
_entity_poly.pdbx_strand_id
1 'polypeptide(L)'
;TEPADALRTVEVHRKAFFRLGLDGAFDRVVGVVVQPGVEFGNADIVAYATEKATELVAVLERMPQFVFEAHSTDYQLAEALGMLVRDGFAILKVGPWLTFALREALYGLSHIADELAPDPLRETLPAAMERVMLASPGNWQKYYWGTPDEQRLQRHFSFSDRIRYYWQSAGAERAT
;
A
#
# COMPACT_ATOMS: atom_id res chain seq x y z
N THR A 1 8.10 -14.11 -5.36
CA THR A 1 7.39 -15.40 -5.41
C THR A 1 8.21 -16.36 -6.24
N GLU A 2 8.34 -17.61 -5.80
CA GLU A 2 9.03 -18.63 -6.61
C GLU A 2 8.27 -18.91 -7.91
N PRO A 3 8.93 -18.97 -9.08
CA PRO A 3 8.29 -19.21 -10.38
C PRO A 3 7.37 -20.44 -10.41
N ALA A 4 7.82 -21.54 -9.79
CA ALA A 4 7.07 -22.80 -9.73
C ALA A 4 5.78 -22.70 -8.91
N ASP A 5 5.76 -21.86 -7.88
CA ASP A 5 4.58 -21.69 -7.02
C ASP A 5 3.50 -20.83 -7.69
N ALA A 6 3.87 -19.86 -8.52
CA ALA A 6 2.92 -19.11 -9.34
C ALA A 6 2.15 -20.04 -10.29
N LEU A 7 2.85 -20.91 -11.03
CA LEU A 7 2.22 -21.92 -11.90
C LEU A 7 1.35 -22.88 -11.13
N ARG A 8 1.88 -23.43 -10.03
CA ARG A 8 1.16 -24.40 -9.20
C ARG A 8 -0.13 -23.80 -8.67
N THR A 9 -0.10 -22.53 -8.26
CA THR A 9 -1.27 -21.80 -7.78
C THR A 9 -2.36 -21.76 -8.83
N VAL A 10 -2.04 -21.32 -10.06
CA VAL A 10 -3.00 -21.28 -11.17
C VAL A 10 -3.55 -22.68 -11.47
N GLU A 11 -2.69 -23.68 -11.55
CA GLU A 11 -3.08 -25.05 -11.92
C GLU A 11 -3.99 -25.72 -10.88
N VAL A 12 -3.71 -25.51 -9.58
CA VAL A 12 -4.55 -26.04 -8.50
C VAL A 12 -5.94 -25.38 -8.53
N HIS A 13 -6.00 -24.07 -8.76
CA HIS A 13 -7.29 -23.37 -8.90
C HIS A 13 -8.06 -23.83 -10.13
N ARG A 14 -7.39 -23.97 -11.28
CA ARG A 14 -8.01 -24.51 -12.51
C ARG A 14 -8.66 -25.87 -12.27
N LYS A 15 -7.94 -26.80 -11.62
CA LYS A 15 -8.48 -28.12 -11.26
C LYS A 15 -9.61 -28.05 -10.24
N ALA A 16 -9.57 -27.10 -9.31
CA ALA A 16 -10.64 -26.91 -8.33
C ALA A 16 -11.92 -26.39 -8.99
N PHE A 17 -11.80 -25.40 -9.88
CA PHE A 17 -12.92 -24.87 -10.66
C PHE A 17 -13.54 -25.93 -11.58
N PHE A 18 -12.71 -26.67 -12.33
CA PHE A 18 -13.16 -27.77 -13.19
C PHE A 18 -13.95 -28.83 -12.41
N ARG A 19 -13.47 -29.23 -11.22
CA ARG A 19 -14.16 -30.21 -10.36
C ARG A 19 -15.54 -29.76 -9.88
N LEU A 20 -15.81 -28.47 -9.90
CA LEU A 20 -17.09 -27.87 -9.55
C LEU A 20 -17.95 -27.53 -10.79
N GLY A 21 -17.47 -27.83 -12.01
CA GLY A 21 -18.13 -27.43 -13.26
C GLY A 21 -18.12 -25.93 -13.50
N LEU A 22 -17.13 -25.22 -12.96
CA LEU A 22 -17.02 -23.76 -13.01
C LEU A 22 -16.05 -23.27 -14.10
N ASP A 23 -15.86 -24.03 -15.17
CA ASP A 23 -14.93 -23.72 -16.27
C ASP A 23 -15.15 -22.32 -16.84
N GLY A 24 -16.41 -21.97 -17.16
CA GLY A 24 -16.73 -20.64 -17.68
C GLY A 24 -16.44 -19.51 -16.69
N ALA A 25 -16.40 -19.78 -15.38
CA ALA A 25 -15.94 -18.80 -14.39
C ALA A 25 -14.41 -18.70 -14.33
N PHE A 26 -13.72 -19.82 -14.49
CA PHE A 26 -12.26 -19.84 -14.59
C PHE A 26 -11.76 -19.08 -15.83
N ASP A 27 -12.50 -19.14 -16.94
CA ASP A 27 -12.19 -18.39 -18.18
C ASP A 27 -12.12 -16.87 -17.97
N ARG A 28 -12.73 -16.36 -16.88
CA ARG A 28 -12.71 -14.94 -16.50
C ARG A 28 -11.64 -14.59 -15.47
N VAL A 29 -10.84 -15.56 -15.02
CA VAL A 29 -9.70 -15.28 -14.16
C VAL A 29 -8.58 -14.75 -15.04
N VAL A 30 -8.17 -13.51 -14.81
CA VAL A 30 -7.20 -12.78 -15.65
C VAL A 30 -5.90 -12.44 -14.95
N GLY A 31 -5.82 -12.69 -13.64
CA GLY A 31 -4.70 -12.22 -12.82
C GLY A 31 -4.32 -13.21 -11.72
N VAL A 32 -3.03 -13.26 -11.40
CA VAL A 32 -2.51 -13.95 -10.21
C VAL A 32 -1.65 -13.00 -9.40
N VAL A 33 -1.91 -12.95 -8.09
CA VAL A 33 -1.15 -12.11 -7.17
C VAL A 33 0.19 -12.77 -6.89
N VAL A 34 1.28 -12.03 -7.07
CA VAL A 34 2.65 -12.46 -6.80
C VAL A 34 3.45 -11.33 -6.14
N GLN A 35 4.58 -11.67 -5.54
CA GLN A 35 5.53 -10.71 -4.96
C GLN A 35 6.71 -10.50 -5.93
N PRO A 36 6.77 -9.38 -6.67
CA PRO A 36 7.87 -9.04 -7.60
C PRO A 36 9.16 -8.54 -6.92
N GLY A 37 9.16 -8.43 -5.59
CA GLY A 37 10.28 -7.85 -4.84
C GLY A 37 10.14 -6.35 -4.61
N VAL A 38 8.89 -5.86 -4.51
CA VAL A 38 8.58 -4.49 -4.07
C VAL A 38 7.98 -4.52 -2.68
N GLU A 39 8.43 -3.60 -1.84
CA GLU A 39 7.98 -3.47 -0.46
C GLU A 39 8.32 -2.06 0.06
N PHE A 40 7.68 -1.66 1.16
CA PHE A 40 8.06 -0.47 1.91
C PHE A 40 7.92 -0.74 3.41
N GLY A 41 8.86 -0.22 4.18
CA GLY A 41 8.87 -0.27 5.64
C GLY A 41 8.24 0.98 6.26
N ASN A 42 8.68 1.35 7.47
CA ASN A 42 8.28 2.63 8.07
C ASN A 42 9.00 3.82 7.41
N ALA A 43 10.27 3.65 7.03
CA ALA A 43 11.13 4.71 6.50
C ALA A 43 11.95 4.29 5.26
N ASP A 44 11.71 3.10 4.72
CA ASP A 44 12.50 2.51 3.64
C ASP A 44 11.61 2.00 2.51
N ILE A 45 12.13 2.00 1.29
CA ILE A 45 11.45 1.49 0.09
C ILE A 45 12.37 0.48 -0.59
N VAL A 46 11.85 -0.72 -0.86
CA VAL A 46 12.50 -1.71 -1.70
C VAL A 46 12.05 -1.48 -3.14
N ALA A 47 12.92 -0.87 -3.94
CA ALA A 47 12.63 -0.57 -5.33
C ALA A 47 12.57 -1.83 -6.19
N TYR A 48 11.69 -1.82 -7.19
CA TYR A 48 11.62 -2.88 -8.19
C TYR A 48 12.95 -3.02 -8.95
N ALA A 49 13.37 -4.26 -9.15
CA ALA A 49 14.59 -4.63 -9.86
C ALA A 49 14.27 -5.76 -10.85
N THR A 50 14.19 -5.42 -12.15
CA THR A 50 13.81 -6.36 -13.22
C THR A 50 14.65 -7.64 -13.19
N GLU A 51 15.95 -7.53 -12.96
CA GLU A 51 16.86 -8.68 -12.93
C GLU A 51 16.45 -9.74 -11.91
N LYS A 52 15.88 -9.32 -10.76
CA LYS A 52 15.41 -10.23 -9.70
C LYS A 52 14.08 -10.89 -10.01
N ALA A 53 13.29 -10.31 -10.92
CA ALA A 53 11.97 -10.82 -11.30
C ALA A 53 11.99 -11.63 -12.61
N THR A 54 13.10 -11.63 -13.36
CA THR A 54 13.22 -12.28 -14.68
C THR A 54 12.62 -13.70 -14.74
N GLU A 55 12.99 -14.58 -13.81
CA GLU A 55 12.49 -15.96 -13.81
C GLU A 55 11.00 -16.05 -13.51
N LEU A 56 10.48 -15.17 -12.64
CA LEU A 56 9.06 -15.09 -12.33
C LEU A 56 8.27 -14.57 -13.53
N VAL A 57 8.78 -13.56 -14.23
CA VAL A 57 8.18 -12.97 -15.43
C VAL A 57 8.09 -13.98 -16.57
N ALA A 58 9.14 -14.77 -16.79
CA ALA A 58 9.18 -15.82 -17.81
C ALA A 58 8.07 -16.87 -17.65
N VAL A 59 7.50 -17.01 -16.44
CA VAL A 59 6.38 -17.91 -16.20
C VAL A 59 5.12 -17.51 -16.98
N LEU A 60 4.91 -16.23 -17.26
CA LEU A 60 3.72 -15.74 -17.97
C LEU A 60 3.56 -16.37 -19.36
N GLU A 61 4.67 -16.73 -20.02
CA GLU A 61 4.66 -17.46 -21.30
C GLU A 61 3.90 -18.79 -21.22
N ARG A 62 3.85 -19.39 -20.03
CA ARG A 62 3.15 -20.66 -19.76
C ARG A 62 1.71 -20.48 -19.29
N MET A 63 1.28 -19.23 -19.06
CA MET A 63 -0.07 -18.90 -18.60
C MET A 63 -0.64 -17.69 -19.38
N PRO A 64 -0.84 -17.82 -20.71
CA PRO A 64 -1.13 -16.67 -21.60
C PRO A 64 -2.47 -15.96 -21.33
N GLN A 65 -3.36 -16.54 -20.51
CA GLN A 65 -4.60 -15.92 -20.04
C GLN A 65 -4.36 -14.87 -18.92
N PHE A 66 -3.20 -14.94 -18.24
CA PHE A 66 -2.95 -14.23 -17.00
C PHE A 66 -1.97 -13.08 -17.18
N VAL A 67 -2.19 -12.03 -16.39
CA VAL A 67 -1.17 -11.04 -16.01
C VAL A 67 -0.84 -11.19 -14.53
N PHE A 68 0.24 -10.55 -14.06
CA PHE A 68 0.50 -10.45 -12.64
C PHE A 68 -0.19 -9.23 -12.02
N GLU A 69 -0.75 -9.43 -10.82
CA GLU A 69 -1.18 -8.37 -9.93
C GLU A 69 -0.13 -8.19 -8.82
N ALA A 70 0.42 -6.98 -8.72
CA ALA A 70 1.39 -6.61 -7.69
C ALA A 70 0.73 -5.73 -6.62
N HIS A 71 0.93 -6.11 -5.36
CA HIS A 71 0.48 -5.33 -4.20
C HIS A 71 1.65 -4.52 -3.64
N SER A 72 1.33 -3.51 -2.83
CA SER A 72 2.33 -2.67 -2.18
C SER A 72 3.27 -1.97 -3.17
N THR A 73 2.75 -1.58 -4.34
CA THR A 73 3.52 -0.84 -5.36
C THR A 73 3.64 0.65 -5.02
N ASP A 74 3.12 1.05 -3.85
CA ASP A 74 3.27 2.37 -3.25
C ASP A 74 4.74 2.82 -3.21
N TYR A 75 4.94 4.14 -3.39
CA TYR A 75 6.23 4.84 -3.28
C TYR A 75 7.32 4.45 -4.28
N GLN A 76 7.04 3.56 -5.23
CA GLN A 76 7.97 3.25 -6.32
C GLN A 76 8.16 4.47 -7.22
N LEU A 77 9.37 4.63 -7.77
CA LEU A 77 9.65 5.65 -8.78
C LEU A 77 8.81 5.41 -10.05
N ALA A 78 8.50 6.48 -10.79
CA ALA A 78 7.68 6.39 -12.01
C ALA A 78 8.29 5.41 -13.03
N GLU A 79 9.62 5.41 -13.14
CA GLU A 79 10.37 4.49 -13.99
C GLU A 79 10.18 3.03 -13.54
N ALA A 80 10.21 2.78 -12.22
CA ALA A 80 10.01 1.45 -11.63
C ALA A 80 8.58 0.93 -11.84
N LEU A 81 7.57 1.80 -11.71
CA LEU A 81 6.18 1.47 -12.07
C LEU A 81 6.07 1.13 -13.57
N GLY A 82 6.75 1.90 -14.43
CA GLY A 82 6.80 1.62 -15.86
C GLY A 82 7.51 0.30 -16.20
N MET A 83 8.53 -0.08 -15.44
CA MET A 83 9.21 -1.38 -15.57
C MET A 83 8.29 -2.53 -15.13
N LEU A 84 7.60 -2.40 -14.00
CA LEU A 84 6.62 -3.39 -13.53
C LEU A 84 5.56 -3.71 -14.61
N VAL A 85 4.97 -2.68 -15.23
CA VAL A 85 3.99 -2.88 -16.30
C VAL A 85 4.62 -3.59 -17.51
N ARG A 86 5.82 -3.18 -17.93
CA ARG A 86 6.53 -3.80 -19.06
C ARG A 86 6.84 -5.28 -18.81
N ASP A 87 7.12 -5.64 -17.57
CA ASP A 87 7.48 -6.99 -17.15
C ASP A 87 6.25 -7.87 -16.84
N GLY A 88 5.02 -7.40 -17.12
CA GLY A 88 3.79 -8.19 -17.01
C GLY A 88 3.06 -8.08 -15.66
N PHE A 89 3.53 -7.23 -14.76
CA PHE A 89 2.77 -6.79 -13.57
C PHE A 89 1.79 -5.69 -13.99
N ALA A 90 0.77 -6.07 -14.76
CA ALA A 90 -0.14 -5.11 -15.41
C ALA A 90 -1.19 -4.51 -14.45
N ILE A 91 -1.42 -5.15 -13.30
CA ILE A 91 -2.31 -4.62 -12.26
C ILE A 91 -1.46 -4.19 -11.07
N LEU A 92 -1.34 -2.87 -10.88
CA LEU A 92 -0.57 -2.26 -9.80
C LEU A 92 -1.50 -1.72 -8.72
N LYS A 93 -1.47 -2.29 -7.52
CA LYS A 93 -2.30 -1.82 -6.40
C LYS A 93 -1.55 -0.78 -5.57
N VAL A 94 -2.18 0.38 -5.47
CA VAL A 94 -1.75 1.51 -4.64
C VAL A 94 -2.83 1.84 -3.61
N GLY A 95 -2.42 2.28 -2.42
CA GLY A 95 -3.34 2.67 -1.35
C GLY A 95 -2.68 3.64 -0.39
N PRO A 96 -1.82 3.16 0.54
CA PRO A 96 -1.10 3.99 1.51
C PRO A 96 -0.46 5.25 0.92
N TRP A 97 0.12 5.19 -0.28
CA TRP A 97 0.75 6.35 -0.90
C TRP A 97 -0.24 7.49 -1.18
N LEU A 98 -1.48 7.16 -1.56
CA LEU A 98 -2.51 8.16 -1.84
C LEU A 98 -2.89 8.91 -0.56
N THR A 99 -3.14 8.19 0.54
CA THR A 99 -3.51 8.79 1.82
C THR A 99 -2.33 9.41 2.56
N PHE A 100 -1.11 8.94 2.31
CA PHE A 100 0.13 9.56 2.76
C PHE A 100 0.31 10.95 2.12
N ALA A 101 0.12 11.08 0.80
CA ALA A 101 0.19 12.36 0.11
C ALA A 101 -0.93 13.32 0.57
N LEU A 102 -2.14 12.80 0.81
CA LEU A 102 -3.23 13.56 1.42
C LEU A 102 -2.82 14.11 2.79
N ARG A 103 -2.22 13.28 3.65
CA ARG A 103 -1.74 13.70 4.98
C ARG A 103 -0.75 14.84 4.87
N GLU A 104 0.23 14.75 3.95
CA GLU A 104 1.23 15.81 3.75
C GLU A 104 0.58 17.12 3.32
N ALA A 105 -0.37 17.06 2.38
CA ALA A 105 -1.12 18.24 1.94
C ALA A 105 -1.91 18.87 3.09
N LEU A 106 -2.66 18.07 3.86
CA LEU A 106 -3.45 18.57 4.98
C LEU A 106 -2.58 19.13 6.11
N TYR A 107 -1.44 18.50 6.40
CA TYR A 107 -0.50 19.01 7.40
C TYR A 107 0.14 20.32 6.95
N GLY A 108 0.52 20.43 5.67
CA GLY A 108 1.00 21.67 5.08
C GLY A 108 -0.04 22.79 5.16
N LEU A 109 -1.30 22.49 4.84
CA LEU A 109 -2.40 23.44 4.98
C LEU A 109 -2.63 23.87 6.43
N SER A 110 -2.53 22.94 7.39
CA SER A 110 -2.62 23.29 8.82
C SER A 110 -1.54 24.28 9.23
N HIS A 111 -0.31 24.11 8.75
CA HIS A 111 0.79 25.05 9.02
C HIS A 111 0.59 26.40 8.34
N ILE A 112 0.09 26.42 7.10
CA ILE A 112 -0.26 27.67 6.41
C ILE A 112 -1.36 28.43 7.18
N ALA A 113 -2.35 27.72 7.72
CA ALA A 113 -3.42 28.32 8.51
C ALA A 113 -2.89 28.94 9.81
N ASP A 114 -1.81 28.41 10.40
CA ASP A 114 -1.18 29.00 11.59
C ASP A 114 -0.65 30.42 11.31
N GLU A 115 -0.17 30.67 10.08
CA GLU A 115 0.34 31.97 9.65
C GLU A 115 -0.76 32.92 9.14
N LEU A 116 -1.69 32.40 8.33
CA LEU A 116 -2.70 33.24 7.65
C LEU A 116 -3.94 33.53 8.51
N ALA A 117 -4.26 32.65 9.46
CA ALA A 117 -5.43 32.76 10.34
C ALA A 117 -5.05 32.34 11.77
N PRO A 118 -4.19 33.11 12.45
CA PRO A 118 -3.72 32.78 13.78
C PRO A 118 -4.89 32.79 14.77
N ASP A 119 -5.11 31.65 15.41
CA ASP A 119 -6.08 31.47 16.49
C ASP A 119 -5.40 30.70 17.63
N PRO A 120 -5.08 31.36 18.76
CA PRO A 120 -4.46 30.72 19.91
C PRO A 120 -5.27 29.59 20.55
N LEU A 121 -6.58 29.51 20.26
CA LEU A 121 -7.47 28.47 20.77
C LEU A 121 -7.65 27.30 19.80
N ARG A 122 -7.15 27.41 18.57
CA ARG A 122 -7.26 26.36 17.55
C ARG A 122 -6.28 25.23 17.83
N GLU A 123 -6.79 24.00 17.91
CA GLU A 123 -5.96 22.79 17.86
C GLU A 123 -5.48 22.59 16.41
N THR A 124 -4.18 22.42 16.21
CA THR A 124 -3.64 22.13 14.86
C THR A 124 -4.02 20.71 14.44
N LEU A 125 -4.13 20.47 13.13
CA LEU A 125 -4.49 19.16 12.62
C LEU A 125 -3.52 18.05 13.11
N PRO A 126 -2.18 18.24 13.09
CA PRO A 126 -1.26 17.23 13.63
C PRO A 126 -1.50 16.91 15.11
N ALA A 127 -1.85 17.91 15.93
CA ALA A 127 -2.14 17.72 17.35
C ALA A 127 -3.45 16.95 17.56
N ALA A 128 -4.51 17.31 16.82
CA ALA A 128 -5.78 16.59 16.80
C ALA A 128 -5.59 15.11 16.39
N MET A 129 -4.82 14.88 15.32
CA MET A 129 -4.53 13.52 14.85
C MET A 129 -3.74 12.72 15.88
N GLU A 130 -2.74 13.31 16.53
CA GLU A 130 -1.99 12.64 17.60
C GLU A 130 -2.90 12.24 18.76
N ARG A 131 -3.72 13.17 19.24
CA ARG A 131 -4.68 12.92 20.33
C ARG A 131 -5.64 11.78 19.98
N VAL A 132 -6.18 11.78 18.77
CA VAL A 132 -7.11 10.73 18.32
C VAL A 132 -6.41 9.38 18.16
N MET A 133 -5.21 9.35 17.57
CA MET A 133 -4.45 8.12 17.40
C MET A 133 -4.04 7.51 18.75
N LEU A 134 -3.67 8.32 19.74
CA LEU A 134 -3.38 7.87 21.10
C LEU A 134 -4.63 7.36 21.83
N ALA A 135 -5.79 8.00 21.62
CA ALA A 135 -7.05 7.57 22.22
C ALA A 135 -7.58 6.23 21.68
N SER A 136 -7.14 5.81 20.49
CA SER A 136 -7.58 4.55 19.86
C SER A 136 -6.41 3.85 19.16
N PRO A 137 -5.46 3.26 19.90
CA PRO A 137 -4.19 2.80 19.35
C PRO A 137 -4.28 1.53 18.49
N GLY A 138 -5.44 0.87 18.45
CA GLY A 138 -5.63 -0.44 17.80
C GLY A 138 -5.24 -0.51 16.33
N ASN A 139 -5.31 0.60 15.58
CA ASN A 139 -4.95 0.61 14.16
C ASN A 139 -3.45 0.79 13.89
N TRP A 140 -2.63 1.15 14.89
CA TRP A 140 -1.20 1.43 14.70
C TRP A 140 -0.25 0.71 15.68
N GLN A 141 -0.70 0.33 16.88
CA GLN A 141 0.18 -0.17 17.96
C GLN A 141 1.02 -1.40 17.58
N LYS A 142 0.50 -2.27 16.70
CA LYS A 142 1.22 -3.46 16.23
C LYS A 142 2.23 -3.20 15.10
N TYR A 143 2.26 -1.97 14.58
CA TYR A 143 3.07 -1.58 13.42
C TYR A 143 4.22 -0.65 13.81
N TYR A 144 4.03 0.13 14.89
CA TYR A 144 5.01 1.12 15.33
C TYR A 144 5.64 0.70 16.65
N TRP A 145 6.95 0.48 16.62
CA TRP A 145 7.74 -0.01 17.74
C TRP A 145 8.73 1.05 18.23
N GLY A 146 9.40 0.77 19.34
CA GLY A 146 10.39 1.66 19.94
C GLY A 146 9.82 2.53 21.06
N THR A 147 10.57 3.58 21.39
CA THR A 147 10.26 4.59 22.40
C THR A 147 9.00 5.40 22.05
N PRO A 148 8.38 6.10 23.03
CA PRO A 148 7.23 6.96 22.76
C PRO A 148 7.47 8.00 21.66
N ASP A 149 8.67 8.58 21.60
CA ASP A 149 9.04 9.58 20.58
C ASP A 149 9.19 8.94 19.19
N GLU A 150 9.82 7.77 19.09
CA GLU A 150 9.91 7.01 17.84
C GLU A 150 8.52 6.59 17.34
N GLN A 151 7.63 6.17 18.24
CA GLN A 151 6.25 5.85 17.88
C GLN A 151 5.48 7.09 17.42
N ARG A 152 5.70 8.25 18.06
CA ARG A 152 5.11 9.53 17.64
C ARG A 152 5.54 9.88 16.21
N LEU A 153 6.84 9.77 15.90
CA LEU A 153 7.33 10.01 14.54
C LEU A 153 6.67 9.05 13.54
N GLN A 154 6.58 7.76 13.87
CA GLN A 154 5.96 6.78 12.99
C GLN A 154 4.45 7.01 12.78
N ARG A 155 3.70 7.45 13.81
CA ARG A 155 2.27 7.80 13.67
C ARG A 155 2.02 8.87 12.62
N HIS A 156 2.96 9.81 12.47
CA HIS A 156 2.80 10.94 11.57
C HIS A 156 3.54 10.80 10.24
N PHE A 157 4.63 10.04 10.18
CA PHE A 157 5.54 10.07 9.03
C PHE A 157 5.86 8.71 8.43
N SER A 158 5.41 7.60 9.03
CA SER A 158 5.67 6.27 8.47
C SER A 158 4.98 6.06 7.13
N PHE A 159 5.68 5.43 6.17
CA PHE A 159 5.11 4.96 4.90
C PHE A 159 4.01 3.89 5.07
N SER A 160 3.93 3.24 6.22
CA SER A 160 2.80 2.35 6.54
C SER A 160 1.46 3.09 6.64
N ASP A 161 1.48 4.41 6.81
CA ASP A 161 0.34 5.33 6.74
C ASP A 161 -0.87 4.90 7.59
N ARG A 162 -0.63 4.42 8.82
CA ARG A 162 -1.71 3.92 9.69
C ARG A 162 -2.65 5.02 10.15
N ILE A 163 -2.24 6.29 10.01
CA ILE A 163 -3.08 7.47 10.22
C ILE A 163 -4.33 7.48 9.32
N ARG A 164 -4.31 6.81 8.15
CA ARG A 164 -5.46 6.76 7.24
C ARG A 164 -6.76 6.21 7.85
N TYR A 165 -6.64 5.38 8.88
CA TYR A 165 -7.80 4.80 9.57
C TYR A 165 -8.49 5.79 10.53
N TYR A 166 -7.95 6.99 10.69
CA TYR A 166 -8.44 7.99 11.64
C TYR A 166 -9.10 9.21 10.98
N TRP A 167 -8.97 9.37 9.66
CA TRP A 167 -9.54 10.52 8.93
C TRP A 167 -11.06 10.66 9.10
N GLN A 168 -11.77 9.54 9.25
CA GLN A 168 -13.24 9.50 9.44
C GLN A 168 -13.66 9.58 10.92
N SER A 169 -12.73 9.91 11.82
CA SER A 169 -13.07 10.12 13.21
C SER A 169 -13.60 11.55 13.40
N ALA A 170 -14.60 11.72 14.26
CA ALA A 170 -15.16 13.04 14.55
C ALA A 170 -14.11 14.04 15.07
N GLY A 171 -13.03 13.55 15.70
CA GLY A 171 -11.91 14.39 16.13
C GLY A 171 -11.04 14.90 14.99
N ALA A 172 -10.81 14.08 13.97
CA ALA A 172 -10.06 14.45 12.77
C ALA A 172 -10.87 15.37 11.85
N GLU A 173 -12.16 15.05 11.63
CA GLU A 173 -13.06 15.82 10.77
C GLU A 173 -13.28 17.26 11.27
N ARG A 174 -13.30 17.47 12.58
CA ARG A 174 -13.42 18.84 13.15
C ARG A 174 -12.16 19.68 13.01
N ALA A 175 -11.00 19.05 12.84
CA ALA A 175 -9.70 19.71 12.78
C ALA A 175 -9.19 19.90 11.34
N THR A 176 -9.86 19.29 10.36
CA THR A 176 -9.57 19.37 8.93
C THR A 176 -10.44 20.45 8.29
#